data_AF-A0A7W6RIT0-F1
#
_entry.id   AF-A0A7W6RIT0-F1
#
_cell.length_a   1.000
_cell.length_b   1.000
_cell.length_c   1.000
_cell.angle_alpha   90.00
_cell.angle_beta   90.00
_cell.angle_gamma   90.00
#
_symmetry.space_group_name_H-M   'P 1'
#
loop_
_entity.id
_entity.type
_entity.pdbx_description
1 polymer ?
#
loop_
_entity_poly.entity_id
_entity_poly.type
_entity_poly.pdbx_seq_one_letter_code
_entity_poly.pdbx_strand_id
1 'polypeptide(L)'
;MPARAARLVLGGLTPVRRFLPYLMDQILDRIIDPGKVFDLELPLAKVAEGYGAMDERRAIKTLLRVQLNVGWALLLRDACTRSGS
;
A
#
# COMPACT_ATOMS: atom_id res chain seq x y z
N MET A 1 -34.76 -14.14 -31.97
CA MET A 1 -34.79 -13.01 -31.02
C MET A 1 -33.39 -12.87 -30.40
N PRO A 2 -32.54 -11.89 -30.79
CA PRO A 2 -31.26 -11.73 -30.11
C PRO A 2 -31.48 -11.14 -28.72
N ALA A 3 -30.80 -11.72 -27.72
CA ALA A 3 -30.86 -11.32 -26.32
C ALA A 3 -30.46 -9.84 -26.17
N ARG A 4 -31.30 -9.06 -25.49
CA ARG A 4 -31.00 -7.70 -25.07
C ARG A 4 -29.69 -7.72 -24.29
N ALA A 5 -28.70 -6.97 -24.77
CA ALA A 5 -27.54 -6.60 -23.99
C ALA A 5 -28.03 -5.93 -22.71
N ALA A 6 -27.97 -6.67 -21.59
CA ALA A 6 -28.01 -6.04 -20.29
C ALA A 6 -26.85 -5.06 -20.30
N ARG A 7 -27.17 -3.77 -20.28
CA ARG A 7 -26.20 -2.70 -20.05
C ARG A 7 -25.63 -2.99 -18.67
N LEU A 8 -24.53 -3.74 -18.63
CA LEU A 8 -23.84 -4.11 -17.42
C LEU A 8 -23.40 -2.79 -16.80
N VAL A 9 -24.10 -2.37 -15.75
CA VAL A 9 -23.44 -1.58 -14.72
C VAL A 9 -22.26 -2.44 -14.32
N LEU A 10 -21.04 -2.05 -14.70
CA LEU A 10 -19.79 -2.68 -14.27
C LEU A 10 -19.54 -2.35 -12.77
N GLY A 11 -20.56 -2.56 -11.95
CA GLY A 11 -20.53 -2.38 -10.51
C GLY A 11 -20.28 -3.74 -9.88
N GLY A 12 -19.10 -3.90 -9.30
CA GLY A 12 -18.70 -5.12 -8.63
C GLY A 12 -17.36 -4.92 -7.94
N LEU A 13 -17.02 -5.82 -7.02
CA LEU A 13 -15.70 -5.80 -6.38
C LEU A 13 -14.62 -5.93 -7.47
N THR A 14 -13.57 -5.11 -7.36
CA THR A 14 -12.45 -5.17 -8.30
C THR A 14 -11.79 -6.55 -8.20
N PRO A 15 -11.67 -7.32 -9.31
CA PRO A 15 -11.07 -8.64 -9.29
C PRO A 15 -9.53 -8.52 -9.25
N VAL A 16 -9.01 -8.15 -8.08
CA VAL A 16 -7.60 -7.78 -7.89
C VAL A 16 -6.65 -8.86 -8.41
N ARG A 17 -6.88 -10.13 -8.08
CA ARG A 17 -6.01 -11.24 -8.49
C ARG A 17 -5.88 -11.41 -10.01
N ARG A 18 -6.90 -11.00 -10.77
CA ARG A 18 -6.88 -11.07 -12.23
C ARG A 18 -6.00 -9.99 -12.85
N PHE A 19 -6.03 -8.78 -12.30
CA PHE A 19 -5.34 -7.63 -12.87
C PHE A 19 -3.96 -7.37 -12.26
N LEU A 20 -3.70 -7.88 -11.05
CA LEU A 20 -2.46 -7.61 -10.33
C LEU A 20 -1.19 -7.99 -11.11
N PRO A 21 -1.07 -9.17 -11.76
CA PRO A 21 0.15 -9.51 -12.50
C PRO A 21 0.47 -8.49 -13.60
N TYR A 22 -0.53 -8.17 -14.42
CA TYR A 22 -0.40 -7.16 -15.48
C TYR A 22 -0.01 -5.78 -14.94
N LEU A 23 -0.64 -5.33 -13.85
CA LEU A 23 -0.32 -4.02 -13.26
C LEU A 23 1.08 -4.00 -12.64
N MET A 24 1.56 -5.11 -12.08
CA MET A 24 2.92 -5.21 -11.55
C MET A 24 3.96 -5.09 -12.66
N ASP A 25 3.76 -5.78 -13.79
CA ASP A 25 4.66 -5.68 -14.94
C ASP A 25 4.76 -4.22 -15.43
N GLN A 26 3.61 -3.53 -15.54
CA GLN A 26 3.56 -2.12 -15.94
C GLN A 26 4.29 -1.18 -14.99
N ILE A 27 4.31 -1.49 -13.68
CA ILE A 27 5.05 -0.70 -12.68
C ILE A 27 6.56 -0.97 -12.79
N LEU A 28 6.95 -2.24 -12.96
CA LEU A 28 8.34 -2.67 -13.08
C LEU A 28 8.99 -2.11 -14.36
N ASP A 29 8.23 -2.10 -15.46
CA ASP A 29 8.60 -1.52 -16.75
C ASP A 29 8.55 0.01 -16.75
N ARG A 30 8.22 0.64 -15.61
CA ARG A 30 8.12 2.10 -15.42
C ARG A 30 7.10 2.78 -16.35
N ILE A 31 6.12 2.04 -16.84
CA ILE A 31 5.05 2.56 -17.70
C ILE A 31 4.04 3.36 -16.86
N ILE A 32 3.75 2.90 -15.64
CA ILE A 32 2.89 3.60 -14.69
C ILE A 32 3.60 3.85 -13.36
N ASP A 33 3.31 4.98 -12.73
CA ASP A 33 3.80 5.34 -11.40
C ASP A 33 2.62 5.56 -10.45
N PRO A 34 2.13 4.50 -9.80
CA PRO A 34 1.05 4.60 -8.83
C PRO A 34 1.49 5.31 -7.55
N GLY A 35 2.79 5.55 -7.33
CA GLY A 35 3.30 6.21 -6.12
C GLY A 35 2.84 7.66 -6.01
N LYS A 36 2.55 8.32 -7.13
CA LYS A 36 2.14 9.74 -7.18
C LYS A 36 0.80 10.04 -6.51
N VAL A 37 -0.03 9.01 -6.25
CA VAL A 37 -1.30 9.21 -5.55
C VAL A 37 -1.11 9.41 -4.03
N PHE A 38 0.08 9.07 -3.51
CA PHE A 38 0.41 9.29 -2.10
C PHE A 38 0.88 10.72 -1.89
N ASP A 39 0.08 11.49 -1.18
CA ASP A 39 0.28 12.92 -0.97
C ASP A 39 0.56 13.29 0.49
N LEU A 40 0.32 12.36 1.42
CA LEU A 40 0.68 12.51 2.83
C LEU A 40 1.40 11.26 3.33
N GLU A 41 2.47 11.47 4.11
CA GLU A 41 3.23 10.40 4.73
C GLU A 41 3.33 10.61 6.24
N LEU A 42 2.94 9.60 7.01
CA LEU A 42 2.89 9.66 8.47
C LEU A 42 3.48 8.40 9.11
N PRO A 43 4.02 8.47 10.33
CA PRO A 43 4.39 7.27 11.08
C PRO A 43 3.14 6.47 11.49
N LEU A 44 3.27 5.15 11.67
CA LEU A 44 2.17 4.28 12.09
C LEU A 44 1.49 4.74 13.40
N ALA A 45 2.23 5.41 14.30
CA ALA A 45 1.66 5.99 15.52
C ALA A 45 0.57 7.05 15.26
N LYS A 46 0.52 7.62 14.06
CA LYS A 46 -0.39 8.70 13.65
C LYS A 46 -1.48 8.24 12.66
N VAL A 47 -1.87 6.97 12.71
CA VAL A 47 -2.92 6.40 11.83
C VAL A 47 -4.22 7.23 11.86
N ALA A 48 -4.67 7.66 13.03
CA ALA A 48 -5.91 8.44 13.17
C ALA A 48 -5.84 9.79 12.44
N GLU A 49 -4.68 10.45 12.47
CA GLU A 49 -4.42 11.70 11.74
C GLU A 49 -4.51 11.48 10.22
N GLY A 50 -3.99 10.34 9.74
CA GLY A 50 -4.10 9.92 8.34
C GLY A 50 -5.54 9.71 7.89
N TYR A 51 -6.35 9.03 8.70
CA TYR A 51 -7.78 8.87 8.40
C TYR A 51 -8.52 10.21 8.38
N GLY A 52 -8.29 11.08 9.37
CA GLY A 52 -8.90 12.41 9.39
C GLY A 52 -8.50 13.27 8.19
N ALA A 53 -7.23 13.18 7.76
CA ALA A 53 -6.76 13.88 6.56
C ALA A 53 -7.46 13.42 5.28
N MET A 54 -7.77 12.12 5.14
CA MET A 54 -8.55 11.60 4.00
C MET A 54 -10.02 12.02 4.06
N ASP A 55 -10.64 11.96 5.23
CA ASP A 55 -12.06 12.32 5.43
C ASP A 55 -12.32 13.80 5.12
N GLU A 56 -11.46 14.67 5.63
CA GLU A 56 -11.51 16.11 5.37
C GLU A 56 -11.01 16.50 3.97
N ARG A 57 -10.62 15.52 3.14
CA ARG A 57 -10.04 15.71 1.79
C ARG A 57 -8.79 16.60 1.76
N ARG A 58 -8.04 16.63 2.87
CA ARG A 58 -6.69 17.22 2.93
C ARG A 58 -5.64 16.31 2.30
N ALA A 59 -5.94 15.01 2.22
CA ALA A 59 -5.13 14.02 1.52
C ALA A 59 -5.99 13.09 0.65
N ILE A 60 -5.46 12.68 -0.51
CA ILE A 60 -6.03 11.70 -1.45
C ILE A 60 -5.69 10.28 -0.97
N LYS A 61 -4.42 10.02 -0.65
CA LYS A 61 -3.94 8.75 -0.11
C LYS A 61 -2.75 8.95 0.82
N THR A 62 -2.94 8.65 2.11
CA THR A 62 -1.86 8.62 3.08
C THR A 62 -1.07 7.31 3.02
N LEU A 63 0.26 7.41 3.06
CA LEU A 63 1.21 6.32 3.26
C LEU A 63 1.67 6.28 4.72
N LEU A 64 1.57 5.12 5.36
CA LEU A 64 2.03 4.93 6.74
C LEU A 64 3.38 4.22 6.78
N ARG A 65 4.36 4.81 7.47
CA ARG A 65 5.66 4.17 7.71
C ARG A 65 5.68 3.45 9.05
N VAL A 66 6.00 2.16 9.00
CA VAL A 66 6.38 1.38 10.18
C VAL A 66 7.81 1.75 10.57
N GLN A 67 7.96 2.50 11.66
CA GLN A 67 9.27 2.69 12.26
C GLN A 67 9.65 1.39 12.97
N LEU A 68 10.53 0.60 12.36
CA LEU A 68 11.21 -0.48 13.07
C LEU A 68 12.08 0.16 14.15
N ASN A 69 11.85 -0.19 15.41
CA ASN A 69 12.81 0.03 16.48
C ASN A 69 14.09 -0.74 16.09
N VAL A 70 15.07 -0.02 15.53
CA VAL A 70 16.39 -0.56 15.19
C VAL A 70 17.21 -0.96 16.43
N GLY A 71 16.79 -0.54 17.62
CA GLY A 71 17.38 -0.92 18.90
C GLY A 71 17.29 -2.42 19.17
N TRP A 72 16.12 -3.05 18.94
CA TRP A 72 15.99 -4.52 19.08
C TRP A 72 16.79 -5.29 18.03
N ALA A 73 16.87 -4.77 16.80
CA ALA A 73 17.64 -5.41 15.73
C ALA A 73 19.16 -5.37 15.98
N LEU A 74 19.66 -4.28 16.58
CA LEU A 74 21.05 -4.18 17.04
C LEU A 74 21.30 -5.09 18.25
N LEU A 75 20.41 -5.07 19.26
CA LEU A 75 20.52 -5.92 20.44
C LEU A 75 20.51 -7.42 20.11
N LEU A 76 19.68 -7.85 19.15
CA LEU A 76 19.64 -9.24 18.69
C LEU A 76 20.89 -9.63 17.87
N ARG A 77 21.48 -8.70 17.09
CA ARG A 77 22.78 -8.92 16.45
C ARG A 77 23.89 -9.12 17.48
N ASP A 78 23.92 -8.28 18.51
CA ASP A 78 24.93 -8.33 19.58
C ASP A 78 24.77 -9.54 20.52
N ALA A 79 23.57 -10.09 20.64
CA ALA A 79 23.32 -11.32 21.38
C ALA A 79 23.82 -12.56 20.60
N CYS A 80 23.62 -12.58 19.28
CA CYS A 80 24.03 -13.70 18.43
C CYS A 80 25.56 -13.81 18.32
N THR A 81 26.27 -12.67 18.24
CA THR A 81 27.75 -12.63 18.24
C THR A 81 28.38 -13.05 19.57
N ARG A 82 27.65 -12.98 20.69
CA ARG A 82 28.16 -13.33 22.03
C ARG A 82 27.99 -14.80 22.40
N SER A 83 27.14 -15.55 21.70
CA SER A 83 26.89 -16.98 21.95
C SER A 83 27.77 -17.94 21.13
N GLY A 84 28.64 -17.40 20.27
CA GLY A 84 29.51 -18.16 19.37
C GLY A 84 30.98 -18.24 19.81
N SER A 85 31.26 -18.18 21.12
CA SER A 85 32.59 -18.39 21.71
C SER A 85 32.58 -19.56 22.67
#